data_AF-A0AAJ6IXZ4-F1
#
_entry.id   AF-A0AAJ6IXZ4-F1
#
_cell.length_a   1.000
_cell.length_b   1.000
_cell.length_c   1.000
_cell.angle_alpha   90.00
_cell.angle_beta   90.00
_cell.angle_gamma   90.00
#
_symmetry.space_group_name_H-M   'P 1'
#
loop_
_entity.id
_entity.type
_entity.pdbx_description
1 polymer ?
#
loop_
_entity_poly.entity_id
_entity_poly.type
_entity_poly.pdbx_seq_one_letter_code
_entity_poly.pdbx_strand_id
1 'polypeptide(L)'
;MFDYATAPQIFLRREGIGPLHMAWDTNILVDYLQYGKALWGDESLGIENPEYASQVEAVGRIMDPLFCFWDIRIHLFGEILDDAKRELSIERRSEREHALERFARALMFADWSEESGERGDLESDYPQDSLFAAEELIQPLNATRQSLTAALPNGHDRILVTEAVKRGMHVFLTRDRGILRAAPLADRLGLLILSPVEFLQLFEESGLSALQFPAPDLARISKVIEALGSDW
;
A
#
# COMPACT_ATOMS: atom_id res chain seq x y z
N MET A 1 -6.17 1.67 15.16
CA MET A 1 -4.78 2.16 15.19
C MET A 1 -3.88 1.05 15.72
N PHE A 2 -2.64 1.00 15.24
CA PHE A 2 -1.61 0.03 15.63
C PHE A 2 -0.64 0.65 16.63
N ASP A 3 -0.18 -0.14 17.60
CA ASP A 3 1.04 0.15 18.34
C ASP A 3 2.23 -0.43 17.57
N TYR A 4 3.10 0.42 17.05
CA TYR A 4 4.20 0.00 16.19
C TYR A 4 5.21 -0.90 16.90
N ALA A 5 5.33 -0.79 18.22
CA ALA A 5 6.23 -1.62 19.02
C ALA A 5 5.77 -3.09 19.11
N THR A 6 4.47 -3.36 18.91
CA THR A 6 3.90 -4.72 19.03
C THR A 6 4.13 -5.59 17.79
N ALA A 7 4.43 -4.99 16.64
CA ALA A 7 4.69 -5.70 15.39
C ALA A 7 5.95 -5.13 14.69
N PRO A 8 7.13 -5.23 15.32
CA PRO A 8 8.37 -4.61 14.82
C PRO A 8 8.78 -5.12 13.43
N GLN A 9 8.33 -6.31 13.04
CA GLN A 9 8.55 -6.89 11.72
C GLN A 9 7.71 -6.23 10.62
N ILE A 10 6.57 -5.60 10.95
CA ILE A 10 5.74 -4.81 10.00
C ILE A 10 6.17 -3.35 10.01
N PHE A 11 6.51 -2.82 11.19
CA PHE A 11 6.80 -1.40 11.36
C PHE A 11 8.29 -1.05 11.30
N LEU A 12 9.17 -2.03 11.03
CA LEU A 12 10.62 -1.85 10.87
C LEU A 12 11.26 -1.00 12.00
N ARG A 13 10.85 -1.28 13.24
CA ARG A 13 11.27 -0.58 14.48
C ARG A 13 10.82 0.89 14.59
N ARG A 14 9.83 1.32 13.82
CA ARG A 14 9.12 2.58 14.11
C ARG A 14 8.48 2.49 15.50
N GLU A 15 8.39 3.63 16.14
CA GLU A 15 7.78 3.79 17.47
C GLU A 15 6.54 4.68 17.35
N GLY A 16 5.60 4.51 18.27
CA GLY A 16 4.37 5.29 18.33
C GLY A 16 3.12 4.49 17.99
N ILE A 17 2.00 5.22 17.89
CA ILE A 17 0.68 4.66 17.65
C ILE A 17 0.08 5.36 16.44
N GLY A 18 -0.40 4.59 15.46
CA GLY A 18 -0.93 5.16 14.22
C GLY A 18 -1.52 4.13 13.26
N PRO A 19 -2.00 4.57 12.10
CA PRO A 19 -2.44 3.67 11.03
C PRO A 19 -1.28 2.91 10.40
N LEU A 20 -1.60 1.80 9.72
CA LEU A 20 -0.70 1.13 8.79
C LEU A 20 -0.86 1.77 7.40
N HIS A 21 0.09 2.61 7.02
CA HIS A 21 0.19 3.15 5.66
C HIS A 21 0.75 2.12 4.68
N MET A 22 -0.04 1.76 3.67
CA MET A 22 0.29 0.77 2.65
C MET A 22 0.14 1.39 1.26
N ALA A 23 1.14 1.22 0.40
CA ALA A 23 1.05 1.53 -1.02
C ALA A 23 0.79 0.25 -1.82
N TRP A 24 -0.08 0.33 -2.83
CA TRP A 24 -0.30 -0.78 -3.76
C TRP A 24 0.39 -0.49 -5.08
N ASP A 25 1.01 -1.51 -5.64
CA ASP A 25 1.47 -1.51 -7.02
C ASP A 25 0.29 -1.62 -8.01
N THR A 26 0.54 -1.28 -9.27
CA THR A 26 -0.47 -1.34 -10.35
C THR A 26 -1.06 -2.74 -10.49
N ASN A 27 -0.22 -3.79 -10.43
CA ASN A 27 -0.70 -5.18 -10.57
C ASN A 27 -1.69 -5.57 -9.46
N ILE A 28 -1.49 -5.12 -8.22
CA ILE A 28 -2.40 -5.41 -7.10
C ILE A 28 -3.74 -4.71 -7.32
N LEU A 29 -3.70 -3.45 -7.77
CA LEU A 29 -4.89 -2.69 -8.07
C LEU A 29 -5.70 -3.33 -9.20
N VAL A 30 -5.05 -3.73 -10.30
CA VAL A 30 -5.69 -4.38 -11.44
C VAL A 30 -6.33 -5.70 -11.03
N ASP A 31 -5.61 -6.54 -10.27
CA ASP A 31 -6.17 -7.81 -9.78
C ASP A 31 -7.41 -7.59 -8.93
N TYR A 32 -7.35 -6.63 -8.00
CA TYR A 32 -8.48 -6.35 -7.13
C TYR A 32 -9.67 -5.78 -7.89
N LEU A 33 -9.46 -4.97 -8.92
CA LEU A 33 -10.55 -4.49 -9.77
C LEU A 33 -11.18 -5.62 -10.59
N GLN A 34 -10.37 -6.56 -11.05
CA GLN A 34 -10.83 -7.70 -11.84
C GLN A 34 -11.60 -8.72 -10.99
N TYR A 35 -11.12 -9.01 -9.77
CA TYR A 35 -11.60 -10.12 -8.95
C TYR A 35 -12.31 -9.70 -7.66
N GLY A 36 -12.27 -8.41 -7.31
CA GLY A 36 -12.77 -7.87 -6.04
C GLY A 36 -14.20 -8.30 -5.74
N LYS A 37 -15.11 -8.23 -6.72
CA LYS A 37 -16.49 -8.67 -6.54
C LYS A 37 -16.60 -10.14 -6.10
N ALA A 38 -15.84 -11.03 -6.74
CA ALA A 38 -15.82 -12.44 -6.39
C ALA A 38 -15.20 -12.66 -4.99
N LEU A 39 -14.15 -11.88 -4.65
CA LEU A 39 -13.50 -11.91 -3.34
C LEU A 39 -14.46 -11.53 -2.18
N TRP A 40 -15.37 -10.58 -2.38
CA TRP A 40 -16.40 -10.22 -1.38
C TRP A 40 -17.61 -11.16 -1.37
N GLY A 41 -17.90 -11.83 -2.49
CA GLY A 41 -19.07 -12.68 -2.67
C GLY A 41 -18.88 -14.15 -2.30
N ASP A 42 -17.68 -14.54 -1.88
CA ASP A 42 -17.25 -15.95 -1.74
C ASP A 42 -17.50 -16.75 -3.04
N GLU A 43 -17.32 -16.08 -4.19
CA GLU A 43 -17.48 -16.67 -5.52
C GLU A 43 -16.14 -17.26 -6.01
N SER A 44 -16.20 -18.27 -6.89
CA SER A 44 -14.99 -18.80 -7.52
C SER A 44 -14.32 -17.75 -8.40
N LEU A 45 -13.01 -17.54 -8.21
CA LEU A 45 -12.22 -16.59 -9.00
C LEU A 45 -12.03 -17.01 -10.47
N GLY A 46 -12.27 -18.29 -10.80
CA GLY A 46 -12.04 -18.81 -12.14
C GLY A 46 -10.58 -18.77 -12.60
N ILE A 47 -9.62 -18.67 -11.67
CA ILE A 47 -8.19 -18.62 -11.96
C ILE A 47 -7.62 -20.04 -12.00
N GLU A 48 -7.09 -20.47 -13.13
CA GLU A 48 -6.52 -21.82 -13.30
C GLU A 48 -5.16 -22.00 -12.61
N ASN A 49 -4.35 -20.93 -12.56
CA ASN A 49 -3.02 -20.98 -11.95
C ASN A 49 -3.14 -20.86 -10.43
N PRO A 50 -2.79 -21.90 -9.64
CA PRO A 50 -2.97 -21.90 -8.20
C PRO A 50 -2.07 -20.91 -7.46
N GLU A 51 -0.84 -20.67 -7.95
CA GLU A 51 0.06 -19.69 -7.35
C GLU A 51 -0.49 -18.27 -7.52
N TYR A 52 -1.06 -17.97 -8.69
CA TYR A 52 -1.68 -16.67 -8.94
C TYR A 52 -2.99 -16.52 -8.18
N ALA A 53 -3.84 -17.55 -8.15
CA ALA A 53 -5.07 -17.56 -7.37
C ALA A 53 -4.80 -17.25 -5.90
N SER A 54 -3.79 -17.90 -5.30
CA SER A 54 -3.38 -17.65 -3.92
C SER A 54 -2.98 -16.19 -3.66
N GLN A 55 -2.33 -15.52 -4.62
CA GLN A 55 -2.00 -14.09 -4.50
C GLN A 55 -3.24 -13.21 -4.54
N VAL A 56 -4.19 -13.49 -5.41
CA VAL A 56 -5.45 -12.73 -5.52
C VAL A 56 -6.33 -12.95 -4.28
N GLU A 57 -6.44 -14.19 -3.81
CA GLU A 57 -7.12 -14.53 -2.56
C GLU A 57 -6.48 -13.81 -1.36
N ALA A 58 -5.16 -13.70 -1.35
CA ALA A 58 -4.46 -12.95 -0.31
C ALA A 58 -4.82 -11.46 -0.31
N VAL A 59 -4.95 -10.83 -1.49
CA VAL A 59 -5.48 -9.45 -1.57
C VAL A 59 -6.90 -9.37 -0.98
N GLY A 60 -7.75 -10.37 -1.27
CA GLY A 60 -9.07 -10.50 -0.65
C GLY A 60 -9.00 -10.51 0.87
N ARG A 61 -8.13 -11.34 1.46
CA ARG A 61 -7.95 -11.44 2.92
C ARG A 61 -7.37 -10.17 3.57
N ILE A 62 -6.57 -9.41 2.82
CA ILE A 62 -6.10 -8.08 3.24
C ILE A 62 -7.27 -7.10 3.27
N MET A 63 -8.19 -7.16 2.30
CA MET A 63 -9.34 -6.28 2.24
C MET A 63 -10.45 -6.68 3.23
N ASP A 64 -10.66 -7.97 3.41
CA ASP A 64 -11.59 -8.56 4.37
C ASP A 64 -10.96 -9.80 5.03
N PRO A 65 -10.62 -9.79 6.34
CA PRO A 65 -11.05 -8.82 7.35
C PRO A 65 -10.05 -7.71 7.67
N LEU A 66 -8.79 -7.74 7.19
CA LEU A 66 -7.76 -6.87 7.78
C LEU A 66 -8.09 -5.39 7.62
N PHE A 67 -8.36 -4.93 6.41
CA PHE A 67 -8.77 -3.56 6.14
C PHE A 67 -10.10 -3.24 6.84
N CYS A 68 -11.09 -4.14 6.84
CA CYS A 68 -12.36 -3.91 7.53
C CYS A 68 -12.23 -3.55 9.02
N PHE A 69 -11.30 -4.20 9.73
CA PHE A 69 -11.18 -4.11 11.19
C PHE A 69 -9.98 -3.31 11.68
N TRP A 70 -8.95 -3.15 10.85
CA TRP A 70 -7.74 -2.42 11.18
C TRP A 70 -7.65 -1.09 10.46
N ASP A 71 -6.95 -0.16 11.10
CA ASP A 71 -6.67 1.18 10.58
C ASP A 71 -5.55 1.13 9.52
N ILE A 72 -5.86 0.49 8.40
CA ILE A 72 -5.00 0.38 7.22
C ILE A 72 -5.37 1.49 6.24
N ARG A 73 -4.41 2.32 5.87
CA ARG A 73 -4.57 3.39 4.87
C ARG A 73 -3.88 2.97 3.59
N ILE A 74 -4.66 2.77 2.52
CA ILE A 74 -4.15 2.37 1.21
C ILE A 74 -3.91 3.61 0.35
N HIS A 75 -2.70 3.72 -0.17
CA HIS A 75 -2.22 4.84 -1.00
C HIS A 75 -2.02 4.37 -2.44
N LEU A 76 -2.63 5.10 -3.37
CA LEU A 76 -2.44 4.92 -4.81
C LEU A 76 -1.81 6.21 -5.36
N PHE A 77 -0.63 6.11 -5.97
CA PHE A 77 0.03 7.26 -6.57
C PHE A 77 -0.57 7.58 -7.95
N GLY A 78 -0.49 8.85 -8.38
CA GLY A 78 -1.11 9.28 -9.65
C GLY A 78 -0.58 8.49 -10.85
N GLU A 79 0.69 8.14 -10.77
CA GLU A 79 1.41 7.27 -11.68
C GLU A 79 0.75 5.88 -11.79
N ILE A 80 0.37 5.23 -10.68
CA ILE A 80 -0.35 3.94 -10.69
C ILE A 80 -1.67 4.06 -11.43
N LEU A 81 -2.39 5.17 -11.21
CA LEU A 81 -3.66 5.40 -11.88
C LEU A 81 -3.45 5.56 -13.39
N ASP A 82 -2.45 6.32 -13.82
CA ASP A 82 -2.15 6.51 -15.25
C ASP A 82 -1.77 5.19 -15.95
N ASP A 83 -1.08 4.30 -15.26
CA ASP A 83 -0.67 3.00 -15.78
C ASP A 83 -1.82 1.99 -15.81
N ALA A 84 -2.60 1.90 -14.72
CA ALA A 84 -3.83 1.11 -14.68
C ALA A 84 -4.80 1.53 -15.79
N LYS A 85 -4.91 2.84 -16.08
CA LYS A 85 -5.72 3.35 -17.20
C LYS A 85 -5.25 2.87 -18.58
N ARG A 86 -3.96 2.56 -18.76
CA ARG A 86 -3.40 2.08 -20.03
C ARG A 86 -3.63 0.58 -20.25
N GLU A 87 -3.65 -0.21 -19.18
CA GLU A 87 -3.93 -1.65 -19.25
C GLU A 87 -5.42 -1.96 -19.45
N LEU A 88 -6.31 -1.03 -19.13
CA LEU A 88 -7.75 -1.15 -19.39
C LEU A 88 -8.04 -1.07 -20.89
N SER A 89 -8.66 -2.11 -21.46
CA SER A 89 -8.91 -2.27 -22.90
C SER A 89 -9.64 -1.08 -23.56
N ILE A 90 -9.33 -0.84 -24.84
CA ILE A 90 -9.77 0.33 -25.64
C ILE A 90 -11.30 0.52 -25.69
N GLU A 91 -12.08 -0.55 -25.57
CA GLU A 91 -13.53 -0.53 -25.83
C GLU A 91 -14.40 0.08 -24.72
N ARG A 92 -13.87 0.35 -23.50
CA ARG A 92 -14.68 0.92 -22.38
C ARG A 92 -13.92 1.91 -21.50
N ARG A 93 -12.97 2.63 -22.10
CA ARG A 93 -11.98 3.46 -21.39
C ARG A 93 -12.60 4.49 -20.44
N SER A 94 -13.62 5.25 -20.85
CA SER A 94 -14.16 6.34 -20.01
C SER A 94 -14.95 5.84 -18.79
N GLU A 95 -15.72 4.74 -18.92
CA GLU A 95 -16.52 4.19 -17.83
C GLU A 95 -15.62 3.51 -16.79
N ARG A 96 -14.59 2.78 -17.25
CA ARG A 96 -13.61 2.12 -16.39
C ARG A 96 -12.62 3.11 -15.75
N GLU A 97 -12.26 4.20 -16.43
CA GLU A 97 -11.48 5.30 -15.84
C GLU A 97 -12.24 5.96 -14.68
N HIS A 98 -13.54 6.23 -14.84
CA HIS A 98 -14.37 6.76 -13.77
C HIS A 98 -14.58 5.76 -12.63
N ALA A 99 -14.73 4.47 -12.94
CA ALA A 99 -14.83 3.43 -11.93
C ALA A 99 -13.52 3.30 -11.13
N LEU A 100 -12.36 3.35 -11.78
CA LEU A 100 -11.04 3.37 -11.15
C LEU A 100 -10.87 4.58 -10.22
N GLU A 101 -11.26 5.78 -10.65
CA GLU A 101 -11.16 6.99 -9.81
C GLU A 101 -12.11 6.94 -8.61
N ARG A 102 -13.34 6.45 -8.81
CA ARG A 102 -14.29 6.23 -7.71
C ARG A 102 -13.75 5.21 -6.72
N PHE A 103 -13.14 4.15 -7.23
CA PHE A 103 -12.53 3.10 -6.43
C PHE A 103 -11.32 3.59 -5.63
N ALA A 104 -10.40 4.31 -6.29
CA ALA A 104 -9.25 4.92 -5.62
C ALA A 104 -9.70 5.87 -4.50
N ARG A 105 -10.74 6.69 -4.76
CA ARG A 105 -11.34 7.54 -3.73
C ARG A 105 -11.98 6.75 -2.59
N ALA A 106 -12.61 5.61 -2.87
CA ALA A 106 -13.20 4.75 -1.85
C ALA A 106 -12.11 4.14 -0.94
N LEU A 107 -10.99 3.69 -1.52
CA LEU A 107 -9.84 3.20 -0.76
C LEU A 107 -9.18 4.29 0.10
N MET A 108 -9.09 5.51 -0.44
CA MET A 108 -8.49 6.66 0.23
C MET A 108 -9.48 7.44 1.13
N PHE A 109 -10.74 6.99 1.26
CA PHE A 109 -11.82 7.77 1.89
C PHE A 109 -11.52 8.14 3.37
N ALA A 110 -10.69 7.36 4.05
CA ALA A 110 -10.26 7.65 5.43
C ALA A 110 -9.18 8.74 5.55
N ASP A 111 -8.56 9.17 4.45
CA ASP A 111 -7.50 10.19 4.44
C ASP A 111 -8.03 11.61 4.15
N TRP A 112 -9.30 11.75 3.74
CA TRP A 112 -9.90 13.02 3.30
C TRP A 112 -10.79 13.71 4.36
N SER A 113 -10.95 13.15 5.56
CA SER A 113 -11.54 13.87 6.69
C SER A 113 -10.42 14.47 7.54
N GLU A 114 -10.20 15.79 7.37
CA GLU A 114 -9.49 16.70 8.28
C GLU A 114 -7.95 16.69 8.30
N GLU A 115 -7.30 16.89 7.15
CA GLU A 115 -6.05 17.70 7.07
C GLU A 115 -6.08 18.62 5.84
N SER A 116 -7.18 19.35 5.67
CA SER A 116 -7.20 20.56 4.84
C SER A 116 -7.04 21.76 5.76
N GLY A 117 -5.81 22.03 6.18
CA GLY A 117 -5.55 23.21 7.00
C GLY A 117 -4.21 23.23 7.72
N GLU A 118 -3.11 23.02 6.99
CA GLU A 118 -1.84 23.74 7.15
C GLU A 118 -0.77 23.04 6.31
N ARG A 119 -0.45 23.66 5.17
CA ARG A 119 0.91 23.57 4.63
C ARG A 119 1.80 24.23 5.69
N GLY A 120 2.23 23.45 6.68
CA GLY A 120 3.41 23.79 7.46
C GLY A 120 4.57 23.73 6.49
N ASP A 121 5.03 24.91 6.07
CA ASP A 121 6.35 25.04 5.48
C ASP A 121 7.33 24.32 6.41
N LEU A 122 7.96 23.26 5.91
CA LEU A 122 9.06 22.58 6.58
C LEU A 122 10.31 23.50 6.54
N GLU A 123 10.20 24.68 7.12
CA GLU A 123 11.35 25.47 7.55
C GLU A 123 11.71 25.04 8.97
N SER A 124 12.64 24.08 9.01
CA SER A 124 13.63 23.83 10.06
C SER A 124 13.40 24.43 11.45
N ASP A 125 12.94 23.59 12.38
CA ASP A 125 13.13 23.81 13.83
C ASP A 125 14.17 22.82 14.38
N TYR A 126 15.29 22.66 13.64
CA TYR A 126 16.46 21.93 14.15
C TYR A 126 17.29 22.87 15.02
N PRO A 127 17.62 22.50 16.27
CA PRO A 127 18.61 23.23 17.06
C PRO A 127 19.93 23.25 16.27
N GLN A 128 20.44 24.46 16.00
CA GLN A 128 21.56 24.74 15.08
C GLN A 128 22.90 24.09 15.49
N ASP A 129 22.98 23.45 16.66
CA ASP A 129 24.16 22.72 17.13
C ASP A 129 24.31 21.29 16.55
N SER A 130 23.33 20.79 15.78
CA SER A 130 23.28 19.37 15.36
C SER A 130 23.58 19.09 13.87
N LEU A 131 24.09 20.09 13.13
CA LEU A 131 24.36 19.97 11.68
C LEU A 131 25.44 18.94 11.33
N PHE A 132 26.47 18.77 12.18
CA PHE A 132 27.54 17.81 11.93
C PHE A 132 27.15 16.35 12.21
N ALA A 133 26.20 16.09 13.12
CA ALA A 133 25.71 14.74 13.40
C ALA A 133 24.65 14.28 12.38
N ALA A 134 23.90 15.21 11.79
CA ALA A 134 22.93 14.91 10.75
C ALA A 134 23.62 14.49 9.43
N GLU A 135 24.72 15.13 9.04
CA GLU A 135 25.45 14.80 7.80
C GLU A 135 25.98 13.36 7.78
N GLU A 136 26.49 12.85 8.92
CA GLU A 136 26.98 11.46 9.04
C GLU A 136 25.87 10.40 8.93
N LEU A 137 24.63 10.72 9.30
CA LEU A 137 23.46 9.84 9.13
C LEU A 137 22.79 9.99 7.75
N ILE A 138 22.90 11.17 7.13
CA ILE A 138 22.31 11.46 5.82
C ILE A 138 23.08 10.76 4.68
N GLN A 139 24.42 10.67 4.76
CA GLN A 139 25.19 10.01 3.71
C GLN A 139 24.87 8.52 3.51
N PRO A 140 24.81 7.68 4.56
CA PRO A 140 24.38 6.27 4.45
C PRO A 140 22.98 6.12 3.85
N LEU A 141 22.05 7.00 4.23
CA LEU A 141 20.69 7.00 3.69
C LEU A 141 20.65 7.35 2.21
N ASN A 142 21.45 8.32 1.77
CA ASN A 142 21.54 8.71 0.36
C ASN A 142 22.18 7.61 -0.50
N ALA A 143 23.26 6.98 -0.01
CA ALA A 143 23.87 5.84 -0.68
C ALA A 143 22.90 4.65 -0.80
N THR A 144 22.12 4.39 0.25
CA THR A 144 21.08 3.35 0.27
C THR A 144 19.96 3.67 -0.72
N ARG A 145 19.48 4.92 -0.77
CA ARG A 145 18.49 5.38 -1.77
C ARG A 145 18.99 5.23 -3.21
N GLN A 146 20.25 5.57 -3.47
CA GLN A 146 20.85 5.40 -4.79
C GLN A 146 20.96 3.91 -5.16
N SER A 147 21.33 3.07 -4.20
CA SER A 147 21.43 1.62 -4.40
C SER A 147 20.07 0.98 -4.67
N LEU A 148 19.04 1.39 -3.92
CA LEU A 148 17.65 0.97 -4.17
C LEU A 148 17.20 1.38 -5.57
N THR A 149 17.40 2.65 -5.93
CA THR A 149 17.03 3.19 -7.25
C THR A 149 17.70 2.39 -8.38
N ALA A 150 18.99 2.06 -8.24
CA ALA A 150 19.72 1.28 -9.23
C ALA A 150 19.28 -0.20 -9.32
N ALA A 151 18.81 -0.78 -8.21
CA ALA A 151 18.33 -2.16 -8.15
C ALA A 151 16.91 -2.34 -8.70
N LEU A 152 16.08 -1.29 -8.64
CA LEU A 152 14.71 -1.32 -9.14
C LEU A 152 14.66 -1.37 -10.68
N PRO A 153 13.68 -2.10 -11.25
CA PRO A 153 13.40 -2.06 -12.69
C PRO A 153 13.31 -0.63 -13.20
N ASN A 154 13.83 -0.39 -14.41
CA ASN A 154 13.73 0.94 -15.02
C ASN A 154 12.26 1.26 -15.35
N GLY A 155 11.89 2.54 -15.23
CA GLY A 155 10.57 3.01 -15.60
C GLY A 155 9.71 3.28 -14.37
N HIS A 156 8.45 2.85 -14.45
CA HIS A 156 7.37 3.27 -13.56
C HIS A 156 7.55 2.74 -12.13
N ASP A 157 7.88 1.45 -12.01
CA ASP A 157 8.10 0.75 -10.73
C ASP A 157 9.08 1.48 -9.81
N ARG A 158 10.16 2.03 -10.40
CA ARG A 158 11.14 2.83 -9.68
C ARG A 158 10.51 4.09 -9.07
N ILE A 159 9.66 4.78 -9.81
CA ILE A 159 8.97 5.99 -9.35
C ILE A 159 8.07 5.64 -8.17
N LEU A 160 7.28 4.58 -8.30
CA LEU A 160 6.32 4.15 -7.27
C LEU A 160 7.00 3.80 -5.95
N VAL A 161 8.05 2.97 -6.00
CA VAL A 161 8.78 2.57 -4.79
C VAL A 161 9.52 3.77 -4.18
N THR A 162 10.07 4.67 -5.00
CA THR A 162 10.74 5.88 -4.51
C THR A 162 9.76 6.83 -3.82
N GLU A 163 8.57 7.03 -4.38
CA GLU A 163 7.52 7.82 -3.75
C GLU A 163 7.00 7.18 -2.45
N ALA A 164 6.87 5.84 -2.41
CA ALA A 164 6.50 5.13 -1.18
C ALA A 164 7.52 5.37 -0.05
N VAL A 165 8.83 5.30 -0.35
CA VAL A 165 9.88 5.63 0.62
C VAL A 165 9.79 7.10 1.06
N LYS A 166 9.64 8.02 0.10
CA LYS A 166 9.60 9.46 0.37
C LYS A 166 8.41 9.88 1.24
N ARG A 167 7.26 9.21 1.08
CA ARG A 167 6.04 9.46 1.87
C ARG A 167 5.99 8.68 3.18
N GLY A 168 7.04 7.92 3.52
CA GLY A 168 7.11 7.17 4.78
C GLY A 168 6.12 6.01 4.86
N MET A 169 5.75 5.40 3.73
CA MET A 169 4.88 4.21 3.73
C MET A 169 5.53 3.09 4.56
N HIS A 170 4.70 2.22 5.15
CA HIS A 170 5.18 1.05 5.90
C HIS A 170 5.39 -0.13 4.96
N VAL A 171 4.41 -0.36 4.09
CA VAL A 171 4.36 -1.53 3.20
C VAL A 171 4.12 -1.07 1.77
N PHE A 172 4.82 -1.67 0.81
CA PHE A 172 4.55 -1.61 -0.61
C PHE A 172 4.19 -3.02 -1.10
N LEU A 173 2.95 -3.22 -1.52
CA LEU A 173 2.47 -4.52 -2.00
C LEU A 173 2.67 -4.63 -3.52
N THR A 174 3.32 -5.71 -3.96
CA THR A 174 3.56 -5.99 -5.38
C THR A 174 3.69 -7.49 -5.66
N ARG A 175 3.35 -7.92 -6.87
CA ARG A 175 3.70 -9.27 -7.38
C ARG A 175 4.93 -9.26 -8.28
N ASP A 176 5.52 -8.09 -8.55
CA ASP A 176 6.65 -7.97 -9.46
C ASP A 176 7.93 -8.54 -8.83
N ARG A 177 8.48 -9.59 -9.45
CA ARG A 177 9.69 -10.27 -8.97
C ARG A 177 10.94 -9.40 -9.04
N GLY A 178 10.99 -8.42 -9.94
CA GLY A 178 12.05 -7.43 -10.03
C GLY A 178 12.03 -6.47 -8.85
N ILE A 179 10.85 -5.97 -8.48
CA ILE A 179 10.67 -5.11 -7.30
C ILE A 179 10.95 -5.90 -6.00
N LEU A 180 10.41 -7.11 -5.86
CA LEU A 180 10.61 -7.96 -4.68
C LEU A 180 12.10 -8.26 -4.40
N ARG A 181 12.93 -8.39 -5.44
CA ARG A 181 14.39 -8.57 -5.28
C ARG A 181 15.08 -7.37 -4.62
N ALA A 182 14.49 -6.19 -4.69
CA ALA A 182 15.01 -4.97 -4.07
C ALA A 182 14.57 -4.77 -2.61
N ALA A 183 13.69 -5.63 -2.08
CA ALA A 183 13.13 -5.51 -0.73
C ALA A 183 14.18 -5.28 0.38
N PRO A 184 15.32 -6.04 0.44
CA PRO A 184 16.30 -5.84 1.52
C PRO A 184 16.97 -4.45 1.54
N LEU A 185 16.94 -3.71 0.42
CA LEU A 185 17.42 -2.34 0.35
C LEU A 185 16.35 -1.34 0.81
N ALA A 186 15.08 -1.60 0.51
CA ALA A 186 13.95 -0.79 0.93
C ALA A 186 13.69 -0.90 2.44
N ASP A 187 13.90 -2.07 3.03
CA ASP A 187 13.75 -2.30 4.49
C ASP A 187 14.64 -1.34 5.30
N ARG A 188 15.86 -1.07 4.81
CA ARG A 188 16.81 -0.14 5.44
C ARG A 188 16.35 1.33 5.38
N LEU A 189 15.40 1.62 4.49
CA LEU A 189 14.77 2.93 4.34
C LEU A 189 13.38 2.97 5.02
N GLY A 190 13.03 1.93 5.78
CA GLY A 190 11.77 1.84 6.49
C GLY A 190 10.57 1.43 5.62
N LEU A 191 10.79 0.84 4.44
CA LEU A 191 9.71 0.35 3.58
C LEU A 191 9.82 -1.16 3.39
N LEU A 192 8.81 -1.91 3.84
CA LEU A 192 8.66 -3.33 3.51
C LEU A 192 8.10 -3.49 2.11
N ILE A 193 8.79 -4.23 1.25
CA ILE A 193 8.26 -4.63 -0.05
C ILE A 193 7.89 -6.11 0.03
N LEU A 194 6.61 -6.43 -0.15
CA LEU A 194 6.07 -7.79 0.04
C LEU A 194 5.06 -8.13 -1.04
N SER A 195 4.93 -9.42 -1.35
CA SER A 195 3.74 -9.94 -2.03
C SER A 195 2.54 -10.01 -1.08
N PRO A 196 1.30 -10.03 -1.60
CA PRO A 196 0.10 -10.21 -0.78
C PRO A 196 0.18 -11.40 0.19
N VAL A 197 0.67 -12.55 -0.28
CA VAL A 197 0.82 -13.77 0.55
C VAL A 197 1.85 -13.54 1.67
N GLU A 198 3.01 -12.97 1.35
CA GLU A 198 4.05 -12.70 2.34
C GLU A 198 3.59 -11.69 3.40
N PHE A 199 2.84 -10.67 3.00
CA PHE A 199 2.26 -9.70 3.94
C PHE A 199 1.27 -10.37 4.91
N LEU A 200 0.37 -11.23 4.41
CA LEU A 200 -0.55 -11.95 5.29
C LEU A 200 0.17 -12.84 6.28
N GLN A 201 1.16 -13.60 5.81
CA GLN A 201 1.96 -14.45 6.68
C GLN A 201 2.64 -13.62 7.78
N LEU A 202 3.26 -12.50 7.41
CA LEU A 202 3.91 -11.60 8.36
C LEU A 202 2.92 -10.98 9.36
N PHE A 203 1.72 -10.63 8.89
CA PHE A 203 0.65 -10.10 9.73
C PHE A 203 0.13 -11.15 10.72
N GLU A 204 -0.07 -12.39 10.29
CA GLU A 204 -0.47 -13.49 11.16
C GLU A 204 0.62 -13.81 12.20
N GLU A 205 1.89 -13.86 11.77
CA GLU A 205 3.06 -14.07 12.64
C GLU A 205 3.25 -12.95 13.66
N SER A 206 2.72 -11.75 13.41
CA SER A 206 2.74 -10.64 14.36
C SER A 206 1.79 -10.79 15.55
N GLY A 207 0.88 -11.75 15.50
CA GLY A 207 -0.10 -11.95 16.57
C GLY A 207 -1.18 -10.86 16.64
N LEU A 208 -1.20 -9.93 15.68
CA LEU A 208 -2.27 -8.96 15.51
C LEU A 208 -3.56 -9.70 15.11
N SER A 209 -4.55 -9.76 16.02
CA SER A 209 -5.81 -10.46 15.77
C SER A 209 -6.96 -9.47 15.54
N ALA A 210 -7.68 -9.63 14.42
CA ALA A 210 -8.87 -8.83 14.09
C ALA A 210 -9.98 -8.91 15.15
N LEU A 211 -9.97 -9.95 16.01
CA LEU A 211 -10.92 -10.13 17.11
C LEU A 211 -10.74 -9.13 18.27
N GLN A 212 -9.68 -8.31 18.25
CA GLN A 212 -9.43 -7.29 19.28
C GLN A 212 -10.16 -5.97 19.03
N PHE A 213 -10.81 -5.78 17.87
CA PHE A 213 -11.51 -4.54 17.53
C PHE A 213 -13.04 -4.73 17.49
N PRO A 214 -13.82 -3.82 18.11
CA PRO A 214 -15.21 -4.08 18.46
C PRO A 214 -16.21 -4.00 17.30
N ALA A 215 -15.86 -3.42 16.14
CA ALA A 215 -16.71 -3.41 14.95
C ALA A 215 -15.93 -3.02 13.69
N PRO A 216 -16.31 -3.55 12.51
CA PRO A 216 -15.74 -3.12 11.23
C PRO A 216 -16.22 -1.71 10.84
N ASP A 217 -15.41 -0.98 10.07
CA ASP A 217 -15.81 0.32 9.51
C ASP A 217 -16.78 0.11 8.33
N LEU A 218 -18.07 -0.01 8.66
CA LEU A 218 -19.14 -0.25 7.68
C LEU A 218 -19.25 0.86 6.63
N ALA A 219 -18.90 2.10 6.95
CA ALA A 219 -18.95 3.21 5.99
C ALA A 219 -17.86 3.05 4.93
N ARG A 220 -16.63 2.71 5.36
CA ARG A 220 -15.51 2.43 4.46
C ARG A 220 -15.77 1.19 3.60
N ILE A 221 -16.30 0.12 4.21
CA ILE A 221 -16.66 -1.11 3.49
C ILE A 221 -17.73 -0.86 2.44
N SER A 222 -18.82 -0.15 2.80
CA SER A 222 -19.89 0.19 1.86
C SER A 222 -19.35 0.93 0.64
N LYS A 223 -18.42 1.88 0.84
CA LYS A 223 -17.82 2.64 -0.27
C LYS A 223 -16.97 1.78 -1.20
N VAL A 224 -16.20 0.84 -0.65
CA VAL A 224 -15.40 -0.10 -1.46
C VAL A 224 -16.32 -1.01 -2.27
N ILE A 225 -17.35 -1.60 -1.65
CA ILE A 225 -18.31 -2.48 -2.33
C ILE A 225 -19.12 -1.69 -3.39
N GLU A 226 -19.60 -0.49 -3.06
CA GLU A 226 -20.30 0.41 -4.00
C GLU A 226 -19.44 0.75 -5.22
N ALA A 227 -18.13 0.95 -5.03
CA ALA A 227 -17.21 1.25 -6.12
C ALA A 227 -16.93 0.04 -7.03
N LEU A 228 -17.02 -1.18 -6.50
CA LEU A 228 -16.94 -2.42 -7.28
C LEU A 228 -18.25 -2.74 -8.04
N GLY A 229 -19.39 -2.20 -7.59
CA GLY A 229 -20.74 -2.54 -8.10
C GLY A 229 -21.24 -1.78 -9.33
N SER A 230 -20.50 -0.80 -9.85
CA SER A 230 -20.80 -0.16 -11.14
C SER A 230 -20.10 -0.91 -12.26
N ASP A 231 -20.86 -1.71 -13.02
CA ASP A 231 -20.50 -2.53 -14.20
C ASP A 231 -19.03 -2.40 -14.68
N TRP A 232 -18.22 -3.40 -14.34
CA TRP A 232 -16.85 -3.61 -14.84
C TRP A 232 -16.84 -4.55 -16.06
#